data_AF-A0A1L8WQ89-F1
#
_entry.id   AF-A0A1L8WQ89-F1
#
_cell.length_a   1.000
_cell.length_b   1.000
_cell.length_c   1.000
_cell.angle_alpha   90.00
_cell.angle_beta   90.00
_cell.angle_gamma   90.00
#
_symmetry.space_group_name_H-M   'P 1'
#
loop_
_entity.id
_entity.type
_entity.pdbx_description
1 polymer ?
#
loop_
_entity_poly.entity_id
_entity_poly.type
_entity_poly.pdbx_seq_one_letter_code
_entity_poly.pdbx_strand_id
1 'polypeptide(L)'
;MNIHRIIVANGEAAKDEFKKMTLNLSKPTGIKLTIFSVAQLVEKMSKIETLNENIMIIFGNTGEARQFCESYPKVKEINYGGIIKKEGAKQFSNAIFLNEEEITDAKKMKELGVLQFIQQVPTSKKENLNTMI
;
A
#
# COMPACT_ATOMS: atom_id res chain seq x y z
N MET A 1 10.89 -10.58 -7.72
CA MET A 1 11.12 -9.12 -7.57
C MET A 1 12.35 -8.92 -6.70
N ASN A 2 13.40 -8.26 -7.19
CA ASN A 2 14.58 -7.97 -6.38
C ASN A 2 14.36 -6.64 -5.64
N ILE A 3 13.74 -6.70 -4.45
CA ILE A 3 13.48 -5.52 -3.60
C ILE A 3 14.73 -5.25 -2.76
N HIS A 4 15.10 -3.98 -2.59
CA HIS A 4 16.23 -3.57 -1.74
C HIS A 4 15.74 -2.89 -0.45
N ARG A 5 14.58 -2.23 -0.52
CA ARG A 5 13.96 -1.52 0.60
C ARG A 5 12.46 -1.71 0.62
N ILE A 6 11.92 -1.84 1.83
CA ILE A 6 10.50 -1.71 2.13
C ILE A 6 10.29 -0.40 2.88
N ILE A 7 9.32 0.39 2.42
CA ILE A 7 8.82 1.55 3.14
C ILE A 7 7.39 1.25 3.57
N VAL A 8 7.14 1.24 4.88
CA VAL A 8 5.78 1.14 5.41
C VAL A 8 5.27 2.55 5.66
N ALA A 9 4.23 2.94 4.94
CA ALA A 9 3.50 4.18 5.13
C ALA A 9 2.30 3.89 6.03
N ASN A 10 2.49 4.07 7.34
CA ASN A 10 1.44 3.89 8.33
C ASN A 10 1.65 4.83 9.52
N GLY A 11 0.70 5.75 9.73
CA GLY A 11 0.78 6.80 10.74
C GLY A 11 0.82 6.27 12.17
N GLU A 12 0.14 5.15 12.44
CA GLU A 12 0.18 4.50 13.76
C GLU A 12 1.54 3.85 14.01
N ALA A 13 2.00 2.99 13.11
CA ALA A 13 3.29 2.32 13.24
C ALA A 13 4.46 3.31 13.27
N ALA A 14 4.35 4.47 12.60
CA ALA A 14 5.37 5.51 12.67
C ALA A 14 5.53 6.13 14.08
N LYS A 15 4.53 5.99 14.96
CA LYS A 15 4.52 6.55 16.33
C LYS A 15 4.65 5.50 17.42
N ASP A 16 4.56 4.22 17.07
CA ASP A 16 4.53 3.11 18.03
C ASP A 16 5.81 2.27 17.92
N GLU A 17 6.67 2.35 18.93
CA GLU A 17 7.95 1.63 18.96
C GLU A 17 7.80 0.11 18.95
N PHE A 18 6.72 -0.42 19.53
CA PHE A 18 6.45 -1.86 19.51
C PHE A 18 6.07 -2.32 18.11
N LYS A 19 5.21 -1.57 17.39
CA LYS A 19 4.88 -1.82 15.98
C LYS A 19 6.12 -1.72 15.09
N LYS A 20 7.00 -0.73 15.31
CA LYS A 20 8.26 -0.63 14.56
C LYS A 20 9.16 -1.84 14.77
N MET A 21 9.32 -2.27 16.03
CA MET A 21 10.14 -3.42 16.37
C MET A 21 9.60 -4.69 15.69
N THR A 22 8.31 -4.96 15.80
CA THR A 22 7.68 -6.14 15.20
C THR A 22 7.82 -6.15 13.67
N LEU A 23 7.56 -5.03 12.99
CA LEU A 23 7.78 -4.92 11.54
C LEU A 23 9.24 -5.14 11.14
N ASN A 24 10.19 -4.64 11.94
CA ASN A 24 11.61 -4.84 11.68
C ASN A 24 12.05 -6.30 11.83
N LEU A 25 11.40 -7.06 12.71
CA LEU A 25 11.60 -8.51 12.85
C LEU A 25 10.95 -9.30 11.69
N SER A 26 9.87 -8.79 11.08
CA SER A 26 9.16 -9.46 9.98
C SER A 26 9.77 -9.24 8.59
N LYS A 27 10.69 -8.28 8.43
CA LYS A 27 11.28 -7.99 7.12
C LYS A 27 12.23 -9.11 6.66
N PRO A 28 12.32 -9.40 5.35
CA PRO A 28 13.30 -10.37 4.86
C PRO A 28 14.75 -9.95 5.15
N THR A 29 15.64 -10.94 5.28
CA THR A 29 17.08 -10.71 5.48
C THR A 29 17.65 -9.88 4.34
N GLY A 30 18.53 -8.92 4.66
CA GLY A 30 19.17 -8.04 3.67
C GLY A 30 18.30 -6.88 3.17
N ILE A 31 17.01 -6.84 3.50
CA ILE A 31 16.11 -5.74 3.10
C ILE A 31 16.16 -4.62 4.14
N LYS A 32 16.30 -3.38 3.67
CA LYS A 32 16.17 -2.18 4.51
C LYS A 32 14.68 -1.93 4.79
N LEU A 33 14.34 -1.60 6.03
CA LEU A 33 12.98 -1.18 6.39
C LEU A 33 13.00 0.28 6.82
N THR A 34 12.00 1.04 6.39
CA THR A 34 11.76 2.40 6.85
C THR A 34 10.27 2.57 7.09
N ILE A 35 9.88 3.23 8.18
CA ILE A 35 8.48 3.42 8.56
C ILE A 35 8.23 4.91 8.66
N PHE A 36 7.22 5.38 7.92
CA PHE A 36 6.84 6.79 7.83
C PHE A 36 5.33 6.94 8.01
N SER A 37 4.90 8.12 8.45
CA SER A 37 3.54 8.57 8.15
C SER A 37 3.41 8.89 6.64
N VAL A 38 2.19 8.99 6.13
CA VAL A 38 1.96 9.38 4.73
C VAL A 38 2.59 10.75 4.42
N ALA A 39 2.42 11.73 5.32
CA ALA A 39 3.01 13.06 5.16
C ALA A 39 4.55 13.01 5.07
N GLN A 40 5.19 12.26 5.96
CA GLN A 40 6.65 12.06 5.92
C GLN A 40 7.08 11.38 4.63
N LEU A 41 6.34 10.39 4.14
CA LEU A 41 6.64 9.73 2.88
C LEU A 41 6.61 10.74 1.72
N VAL A 42 5.54 11.54 1.62
CA VAL A 42 5.40 12.58 0.58
C VAL A 42 6.58 13.56 0.61
N GLU A 43 6.94 14.08 1.78
CA GLU A 43 8.09 15.00 1.95
C GLU A 43 9.42 14.38 1.50
N LYS A 44 9.58 13.06 1.67
CA LYS A 44 10.81 12.35 1.32
C LYS A 44 10.83 11.83 -0.11
N MET A 45 9.72 11.87 -0.86
CA MET A 45 9.63 11.27 -2.19
C MET A 45 10.72 11.78 -3.15
N SER A 46 11.01 13.08 -3.17
CA SER A 46 12.06 13.65 -4.04
C SER A 46 13.44 13.04 -3.79
N LYS A 47 13.77 12.73 -2.52
CA LYS A 47 15.01 12.04 -2.14
C LYS A 47 14.93 10.54 -2.39
N ILE A 48 13.76 9.93 -2.19
CA ILE A 48 13.54 8.50 -2.44
C ILE A 48 13.71 8.20 -3.93
N GLU A 49 13.22 9.08 -4.81
CA GLU A 49 13.37 8.96 -6.28
C GLU A 49 14.85 9.00 -6.74
N THR A 50 15.76 9.59 -5.95
CA THR A 50 17.19 9.62 -6.31
C THR A 50 17.93 8.35 -5.90
N LEU A 51 17.29 7.45 -5.14
CA LEU A 51 17.92 6.20 -4.72
C LEU A 51 17.97 5.22 -5.89
N ASN A 52 19.15 4.66 -6.15
CA ASN A 52 19.30 3.53 -7.06
C ASN A 52 18.90 2.22 -6.36
N GLU A 53 17.69 2.16 -5.81
CA GLU A 53 17.13 1.04 -5.08
C GLU A 53 15.76 0.67 -5.68
N ASN A 54 15.45 -0.62 -5.77
CA ASN A 54 14.08 -1.06 -6.01
C ASN A 54 13.31 -1.07 -4.68
N ILE A 55 12.29 -0.22 -4.57
CA ILE A 55 11.61 0.09 -3.32
C ILE A 55 10.16 -0.38 -3.38
N MET A 56 9.74 -1.16 -2.40
CA MET A 56 8.35 -1.54 -2.21
C MET A 56 7.73 -0.65 -1.12
N ILE A 57 6.63 0.03 -1.45
CA ILE A 57 5.85 0.83 -0.50
C ILE A 57 4.64 0.02 -0.08
N ILE A 58 4.42 -0.12 1.22
CA ILE A 58 3.27 -0.83 1.82
C ILE A 58 2.48 0.20 2.63
N PHE A 59 1.21 0.38 2.29
CA PHE A 59 0.30 1.26 3.04
C PHE A 59 -0.41 0.46 4.13
N GLY A 60 -0.70 1.10 5.26
CA GLY A 60 -1.42 0.45 6.35
C GLY A 60 -2.90 0.22 6.07
N ASN A 61 -3.52 1.04 5.22
CA ASN A 61 -4.91 0.92 4.79
C ASN A 61 -5.17 1.70 3.48
N THR A 62 -6.40 1.60 2.95
CA THR A 62 -6.80 2.28 1.70
C THR A 62 -6.83 3.80 1.83
N GLY A 63 -7.17 4.33 3.00
CA GLY A 63 -7.23 5.77 3.25
C GLY A 63 -5.84 6.42 3.17
N GLU A 64 -4.83 5.77 3.74
CA GLU A 64 -3.43 6.18 3.65
C GLU A 64 -2.90 6.07 2.22
N ALA A 65 -3.27 5.01 1.49
CA ALA A 65 -2.93 4.85 0.07
C ALA A 65 -3.57 5.96 -0.79
N ARG A 66 -4.85 6.27 -0.56
CA ARG A 66 -5.55 7.37 -1.23
C ARG A 66 -4.89 8.70 -0.96
N GLN A 67 -4.65 9.04 0.31
CA GLN A 67 -4.02 10.30 0.70
C GLN A 67 -2.67 10.48 0.01
N PHE A 68 -1.87 9.41 -0.08
CA PHE A 68 -0.62 9.43 -0.81
C PHE A 68 -0.82 9.69 -2.31
N CYS A 69 -1.75 8.99 -2.96
CA CYS A 69 -2.05 9.19 -4.39
C CYS A 69 -2.52 10.61 -4.72
N GLU A 70 -3.35 11.20 -3.85
CA GLU A 70 -3.79 12.59 -3.98
C GLU A 70 -2.63 13.59 -3.91
N SER A 71 -1.61 13.27 -3.11
CA SER A 71 -0.46 14.15 -2.85
C SER A 71 0.70 13.93 -3.82
N TYR A 72 0.77 12.76 -4.45
CA TYR A 72 1.87 12.35 -5.31
C TYR A 72 1.35 11.70 -6.61
N PRO A 73 1.04 12.52 -7.64
CA PRO A 73 0.34 12.10 -8.85
C PRO A 73 1.19 11.28 -9.84
N LYS A 74 2.29 10.68 -9.38
CA LYS A 74 3.15 9.79 -10.18
C LYS A 74 2.83 8.31 -9.96
N VAL A 75 1.93 7.97 -9.03
CA VAL A 75 1.50 6.58 -8.80
C VAL A 75 0.73 6.07 -10.01
N LYS A 76 1.23 5.01 -10.65
CA LYS A 76 0.61 4.41 -11.83
C LYS A 76 -0.32 3.26 -11.49
N GLU A 77 0.11 2.40 -10.56
CA GLU A 77 -0.65 1.23 -10.16
C GLU A 77 -0.50 0.92 -8.66
N ILE A 78 -1.55 0.30 -8.10
CA ILE A 78 -1.60 -0.20 -6.73
C ILE A 78 -2.05 -1.65 -6.73
N ASN A 79 -1.30 -2.49 -6.01
CA ASN A 79 -1.70 -3.86 -5.70
C ASN A 79 -2.52 -3.91 -4.40
N TYR A 80 -3.68 -4.54 -4.47
CA TYR A 80 -4.45 -5.01 -3.34
C TYR A 80 -4.04 -6.47 -3.08
N GLY A 81 -3.05 -6.64 -2.18
CA GLY A 81 -2.50 -7.95 -1.84
C GLY A 81 -3.32 -8.74 -0.82
N GLY A 82 -3.93 -8.07 0.14
CA GLY A 82 -4.78 -8.71 1.14
C GLY A 82 -5.48 -7.69 2.05
N ILE A 83 -6.80 -7.80 2.14
CA ILE A 83 -7.62 -7.05 3.09
C ILE A 83 -8.62 -8.07 3.64
N ILE A 84 -8.42 -8.43 4.91
CA ILE A 84 -9.14 -9.53 5.55
C ILE A 84 -10.63 -9.20 5.71
N LYS A 85 -11.46 -10.24 5.72
CA LYS A 85 -12.90 -10.10 5.96
C LYS A 85 -13.14 -9.43 7.31
N LYS A 86 -13.97 -8.40 7.29
CA LYS A 86 -14.50 -7.70 8.47
C LYS A 86 -16.00 -7.49 8.32
N GLU A 87 -16.65 -7.11 9.40
CA GLU A 87 -18.08 -6.83 9.41
C GLU A 87 -18.45 -5.76 8.37
N GLY A 88 -19.53 -5.98 7.63
CA GLY A 88 -20.00 -5.09 6.57
C GLY A 88 -19.15 -5.06 5.29
N ALA A 89 -18.04 -5.81 5.20
CA ALA A 89 -17.21 -5.82 4.01
C ALA A 89 -17.80 -6.70 2.90
N LYS A 90 -17.82 -6.17 1.67
CA LYS A 90 -18.15 -6.90 0.44
C LYS A 90 -16.93 -7.66 -0.05
N GLN A 91 -17.13 -8.89 -0.50
CA GLN A 91 -16.08 -9.69 -1.10
C GLN A 91 -15.82 -9.29 -2.56
N PHE A 92 -14.56 -9.05 -2.91
CA PHE A 92 -14.09 -8.80 -4.28
C PHE A 92 -13.21 -9.94 -4.81
N SER A 93 -12.49 -10.62 -3.92
CA SER A 93 -11.77 -11.87 -4.22
C SER A 93 -11.66 -12.72 -2.94
N ASN A 94 -10.98 -13.85 -3.00
CA ASN A 94 -10.68 -14.65 -1.80
C ASN A 94 -9.73 -13.94 -0.82
N ALA A 95 -8.97 -12.94 -1.29
CA ALA A 95 -8.01 -12.20 -0.48
C ALA A 95 -8.48 -10.78 -0.12
N ILE A 96 -9.50 -10.26 -0.81
CA ILE A 96 -9.91 -8.86 -0.73
C ILE A 96 -11.39 -8.74 -0.35
N PHE A 97 -11.61 -8.14 0.81
CA PHE A 97 -12.90 -7.75 1.34
C PHE A 97 -12.85 -6.26 1.66
N LEU A 98 -13.71 -5.45 1.05
CA LEU A 98 -13.73 -4.00 1.25
C LEU A 98 -15.04 -3.56 1.90
N ASN A 99 -14.97 -2.74 2.93
CA ASN A 99 -16.14 -2.02 3.45
C ASN A 99 -16.44 -0.77 2.60
N GLU A 100 -17.50 -0.04 2.94
CA GLU A 100 -17.95 1.12 2.15
C GLU A 100 -16.91 2.25 2.08
N GLU A 101 -16.17 2.49 3.15
CA GLU A 101 -15.09 3.48 3.20
C GLU A 101 -13.94 3.10 2.27
N GLU A 102 -13.49 1.84 2.30
CA GLU A 102 -12.42 1.33 1.45
C GLU A 102 -12.81 1.30 -0.02
N ILE A 103 -14.09 1.02 -0.33
CA ILE A 103 -14.62 1.14 -1.69
C ILE A 103 -14.61 2.61 -2.13
N THR A 104 -14.93 3.54 -1.24
CA THR A 104 -14.89 4.98 -1.53
C THR A 104 -13.47 5.44 -1.83
N ASP A 105 -12.49 4.97 -1.06
CA ASP A 105 -11.07 5.25 -1.32
C ASP A 105 -10.62 4.71 -2.68
N ALA A 106 -10.98 3.46 -2.98
CA ALA A 106 -10.66 2.82 -4.26
C ALA A 106 -11.28 3.58 -5.45
N LYS A 107 -12.51 4.06 -5.33
CA LYS A 107 -13.17 4.90 -6.35
C LYS A 107 -12.43 6.21 -6.58
N LYS A 108 -12.04 6.92 -5.51
CA LYS A 108 -11.25 8.15 -5.64
C LYS A 108 -9.89 7.90 -6.31
N MET A 109 -9.19 6.83 -5.94
CA MET A 109 -7.93 6.48 -6.61
C MET A 109 -8.12 6.13 -8.10
N LYS A 110 -9.26 5.50 -8.45
CA LYS A 110 -9.63 5.26 -9.86
C LYS A 110 -9.89 6.57 -10.61
N GLU A 111 -10.55 7.55 -10.00
CA GLU A 111 -10.77 8.88 -10.57
C GLU A 111 -9.46 9.65 -10.78
N LEU A 112 -8.45 9.43 -9.93
CA LEU A 112 -7.08 9.95 -10.11
C LEU A 112 -6.30 9.24 -11.24
N GLY A 113 -6.89 8.23 -11.90
CA GLY A 113 -6.27 7.48 -12.99
C GLY A 113 -5.33 6.35 -12.52
N VAL A 114 -5.35 5.97 -11.24
CA VAL A 114 -4.54 4.87 -10.72
C VAL A 114 -5.14 3.52 -11.13
N LEU A 115 -4.33 2.67 -11.75
CA LEU A 115 -4.70 1.28 -12.01
C LEU A 115 -4.62 0.46 -10.72
N GLN A 116 -5.74 -0.08 -10.29
CA GLN A 116 -5.84 -0.91 -9.10
C GLN A 116 -6.08 -2.35 -9.52
N PHE A 117 -5.34 -3.26 -8.89
CA PHE A 117 -5.47 -4.68 -9.19
C PHE A 117 -5.35 -5.51 -7.92
N ILE A 118 -5.96 -6.69 -7.96
CA ILE A 118 -5.87 -7.69 -6.91
C ILE A 118 -4.82 -8.73 -7.31
N GLN A 119 -3.83 -8.95 -6.44
CA GLN A 119 -2.87 -10.03 -6.60
C GLN A 119 -2.21 -10.37 -5.24
N GLN A 120 -2.63 -11.49 -4.63
CA GLN A 120 -2.17 -11.89 -3.30
C GLN A 120 -0.70 -12.33 -3.26
N VAL A 121 -0.30 -13.16 -4.22
CA VAL A 121 1.10 -13.56 -4.40
C VAL A 121 1.51 -13.36 -5.87
N PRO A 122 2.81 -13.22 -6.18
CA PRO A 122 3.26 -12.92 -7.54
C PRO A 122 2.82 -13.95 -8.61
N THR A 123 2.54 -15.19 -8.22
CA THR A 123 2.09 -16.27 -9.11
C THR A 123 0.56 -16.33 -9.27
N SER A 124 -0.21 -15.62 -8.42
CA SER A 124 -1.67 -15.55 -8.56
C SER A 124 -2.06 -14.74 -9.78
N LYS A 125 -3.25 -15.03 -10.32
CA LYS A 125 -3.88 -14.21 -11.36
C LYS A 125 -3.99 -12.76 -10.90
N LYS A 126 -3.58 -11.82 -11.76
CA LYS A 126 -3.80 -10.37 -11.59
C LYS A 126 -5.22 -10.05 -12.06
N GLU A 127 -6.05 -9.53 -11.17
CA GLU A 127 -7.44 -9.16 -11.48
C GLU A 127 -7.61 -7.63 -11.40
N ASN A 128 -8.30 -7.04 -12.37
CA ASN A 128 -8.48 -5.59 -12.41
C ASN A 128 -9.57 -5.17 -11.42
N LEU A 129 -9.20 -4.41 -10.39
CA LEU A 129 -10.15 -3.93 -9.38
C LEU A 129 -11.01 -2.79 -9.95
N ASN A 130 -10.48 -1.93 -10.83
CA ASN A 130 -11.22 -0.81 -11.42
C ASN A 130 -12.46 -1.27 -12.21
N THR A 131 -12.49 -2.51 -12.71
CA THR A 131 -13.68 -3.05 -13.40
C THR A 131 -14.76 -3.57 -12.44
N MET A 132 -14.44 -3.67 -11.15
CA MET A 132 -15.33 -4.21 -10.11
C MET A 132 -15.92 -3.12 -9.19
N ILE A 133 -15.34 -1.90 -9.20
CA ILE A 133 -15.69 -0.75 -8.34
C ILE A 133 -16.26 0.45 -9.10
#